data_AF-A0A8C0G2X1-F1
#
_entry.id   AF-A0A8C0G2X1-F1
#
_cell.length_a   1.000
_cell.length_b   1.000
_cell.length_c   1.000
_cell.angle_alpha   90.00
_cell.angle_beta   90.00
_cell.angle_gamma   90.00
#
_symmetry.space_group_name_H-M   'P 1'
#
loop_
_entity.id
_entity.type
_entity.pdbx_description
1 polymer ?
#
loop_
_entity_poly.entity_id
_entity_poly.type
_entity_poly.pdbx_seq_one_letter_code
_entity_poly.pdbx_strand_id
1 'polypeptide(L)'
;WLEPGGGVWRQAATQVFFSLGLGFGSVIAYSSYNPRHNDCHADGLLVATINFLTSLLATLVVFAVLGFRATAIARACVLTQLLGTGTLPILELPTLDPAALSPPQYSAWYHRLHAELGTTLQGHGVTDCRLEDEMNKGVEGTGLAFITFTEAMTLFPASPFWSVLFFLMLLTLGLSTMLGNMQGILTPLLDRYPLLAVLCRRVPAGLMFVQRSGVYFCTPMFDDYSATLPLVPSWPEAVFGQKVETMLGWPALADWAGGPEALWLHWRYGSLLAMLGLLLAKPWGQICRKPPPTRPGTKVR
;
A
#
# COMPACT_ATOMS: atom_id res chain seq x y z
N TRP A 1 8.71 -8.41 14.89
CA TRP A 1 8.56 -8.10 13.45
C TRP A 1 8.54 -9.32 12.54
N LEU A 2 8.18 -10.51 13.04
CA LEU A 2 7.74 -11.63 12.22
C LEU A 2 6.42 -12.10 12.84
N GLU A 3 5.28 -11.73 12.23
CA GLU A 3 4.01 -12.39 12.55
C GLU A 3 4.04 -13.80 11.95
N PRO A 4 3.69 -14.86 12.70
CA PRO A 4 3.55 -16.18 12.13
C PRO A 4 2.30 -16.20 11.24
N GLY A 5 2.48 -16.13 9.92
CA GLY A 5 1.51 -16.46 8.87
C GLY A 5 0.25 -15.57 8.75
N GLY A 6 -0.50 -15.33 9.83
CA GLY A 6 -1.83 -14.71 9.79
C GLY A 6 -1.87 -13.21 9.47
N GLY A 7 -0.78 -12.49 9.74
CA GLY A 7 -0.69 -11.04 9.47
C GLY A 7 -0.71 -10.70 7.97
N VAL A 8 0.02 -11.47 7.18
CA VAL A 8 0.17 -11.25 5.73
C VAL A 8 -1.13 -11.53 4.99
N TRP A 9 -1.80 -12.64 5.31
CA TRP A 9 -3.10 -12.99 4.71
C TRP A 9 -4.18 -11.96 5.04
N ARG A 10 -4.17 -11.42 6.27
CA ARG A 10 -5.07 -10.34 6.65
C ARG A 10 -4.79 -9.06 5.88
N GLN A 11 -3.53 -8.64 5.78
CA GLN A 11 -3.17 -7.46 5.00
C GLN A 11 -3.53 -7.63 3.52
N ALA A 12 -3.27 -8.81 2.94
CA ALA A 12 -3.63 -9.12 1.56
C ALA A 12 -5.15 -9.05 1.35
N ALA A 13 -5.94 -9.64 2.23
CA ALA A 13 -7.40 -9.58 2.13
C ALA A 13 -7.92 -8.14 2.27
N THR A 14 -7.46 -7.42 3.30
CA THR A 14 -7.83 -6.00 3.49
C THR A 14 -7.46 -5.16 2.27
N GLN A 15 -6.28 -5.38 1.67
CA GLN A 15 -5.86 -4.72 0.44
C GLN A 15 -6.83 -4.96 -0.71
N VAL A 16 -7.38 -6.17 -0.86
CA VAL A 16 -8.39 -6.47 -1.90
C VAL A 16 -9.67 -5.67 -1.68
N PHE A 17 -10.20 -5.62 -0.45
CA PHE A 17 -11.41 -4.84 -0.13
C PHE A 17 -11.21 -3.35 -0.38
N PHE A 18 -10.07 -2.79 0.07
CA PHE A 18 -9.73 -1.40 -0.17
C PHE A 18 -9.52 -1.08 -1.64
N SER A 19 -8.82 -1.94 -2.37
CA SER A 19 -8.52 -1.74 -3.79
C SER A 19 -9.78 -1.76 -4.65
N LEU A 20 -10.73 -2.65 -4.37
CA LEU A 20 -12.00 -2.73 -5.09
C LEU A 20 -13.07 -1.76 -4.55
N GLY A 21 -12.82 -1.08 -3.43
CA GLY A 21 -13.79 -0.18 -2.82
C GLY A 21 -15.05 -0.90 -2.29
N LEU A 22 -14.93 -2.19 -1.93
CA LEU A 22 -16.05 -2.98 -1.41
C LEU A 22 -16.40 -2.52 0.01
N GLY A 23 -17.69 -2.45 0.34
CA GLY A 23 -18.17 -2.03 1.67
C GLY A 23 -18.30 -0.51 1.88
N PHE A 24 -17.86 0.32 0.93
CA PHE A 24 -18.04 1.79 0.99
C PHE A 24 -19.39 2.29 0.44
N GLY A 25 -20.20 1.41 -0.15
CA GLY A 25 -21.51 1.76 -0.75
C GLY A 25 -21.43 2.51 -2.08
N SER A 26 -20.23 2.90 -2.53
CA SER A 26 -20.00 3.61 -3.80
C SER A 26 -20.40 2.78 -5.03
N VAL A 27 -20.03 1.50 -5.05
CA VAL A 27 -20.38 0.57 -6.15
C VAL A 27 -21.89 0.36 -6.23
N ILE A 28 -22.57 0.24 -5.08
CA ILE A 28 -24.04 0.10 -5.01
C ILE A 28 -24.73 1.38 -5.51
N ALA A 29 -24.22 2.55 -5.11
CA ALA A 29 -24.73 3.83 -5.57
C ALA A 29 -24.57 3.98 -7.09
N TYR A 30 -23.42 3.65 -7.66
CA TYR A 30 -23.23 3.71 -9.11
C TYR A 30 -24.07 2.69 -9.87
N SER A 31 -24.16 1.45 -9.37
CA SER A 31 -24.96 0.41 -10.04
C SER A 31 -26.47 0.69 -9.99
N SER A 32 -26.95 1.47 -9.01
CA SER A 32 -28.35 1.89 -8.93
C SER A 32 -28.81 2.76 -10.11
N TYR A 33 -27.88 3.40 -10.82
CA TYR A 33 -28.17 4.21 -12.01
C TYR A 33 -28.19 3.39 -13.31
N ASN A 34 -27.80 2.11 -13.27
CA ASN A 34 -27.80 1.27 -14.47
C ASN A 34 -29.21 0.83 -14.89
N PRO A 35 -29.45 0.57 -16.19
CA PRO A 35 -30.68 -0.05 -16.66
C PRO A 35 -30.92 -1.42 -16.01
N ARG A 36 -32.19 -1.79 -15.80
CA ARG A 36 -32.55 -3.07 -15.14
C ARG A 36 -32.07 -4.34 -15.87
N HIS A 37 -31.78 -4.24 -17.16
CA HIS A 37 -31.38 -5.36 -18.02
C HIS A 37 -29.90 -5.24 -18.45
N ASN A 38 -29.07 -4.68 -17.59
CA ASN A 38 -27.62 -4.58 -17.79
C ASN A 38 -26.91 -5.85 -17.29
N ASP A 39 -25.90 -6.32 -18.01
CA ASP A 39 -25.09 -7.47 -17.60
C ASP A 39 -24.10 -7.08 -16.49
N CYS A 40 -24.58 -7.13 -15.25
CA CYS A 40 -23.76 -6.81 -14.08
C CYS A 40 -22.63 -7.82 -13.81
N HIS A 41 -22.69 -9.03 -14.37
CA HIS A 41 -21.64 -10.04 -14.19
C HIS A 41 -20.41 -9.70 -15.03
N ALA A 42 -20.62 -9.32 -16.29
CA ALA A 42 -19.55 -8.86 -17.17
C ALA A 42 -18.86 -7.60 -16.61
N ASP A 43 -19.64 -6.63 -16.13
CA ASP A 43 -19.11 -5.40 -15.52
C ASP A 43 -18.27 -5.70 -14.27
N GLY A 44 -18.77 -6.57 -13.38
CA GLY A 44 -18.05 -6.98 -12.17
C GLY A 44 -16.72 -7.67 -12.48
N LEU A 45 -16.69 -8.58 -13.46
CA LEU A 45 -15.47 -9.28 -13.88
C LEU A 45 -14.48 -8.33 -14.54
N LEU A 46 -14.96 -7.41 -15.38
CA LEU A 46 -14.14 -6.41 -16.05
C LEU A 46 -13.47 -5.48 -15.04
N VAL A 47 -14.24 -4.93 -14.09
CA VAL A 47 -13.71 -4.04 -13.04
C VAL A 47 -12.66 -4.76 -12.19
N ALA A 48 -12.94 -5.99 -11.77
CA ALA A 48 -11.99 -6.78 -10.98
C ALA A 48 -10.68 -7.04 -11.75
N THR A 49 -10.78 -7.35 -13.04
CA THR A 49 -9.63 -7.65 -13.91
C THR A 49 -8.80 -6.39 -14.16
N ILE A 50 -9.43 -5.26 -14.50
CA ILE A 50 -8.74 -3.98 -14.71
C ILE A 50 -8.04 -3.53 -13.42
N ASN A 51 -8.71 -3.64 -12.26
CA ASN A 51 -8.09 -3.30 -10.97
C ASN A 51 -6.85 -4.14 -10.69
N PHE A 52 -6.92 -5.46 -10.94
CA PHE A 52 -5.78 -6.35 -10.80
C PHE A 52 -4.61 -6.00 -11.73
N LEU A 53 -4.90 -5.80 -13.02
CA LEU A 53 -3.87 -5.43 -14.01
C LEU A 53 -3.22 -4.08 -13.69
N THR A 54 -4.02 -3.10 -13.26
CA THR A 54 -3.54 -1.79 -12.85
C THR A 54 -2.62 -1.90 -11.63
N SER A 55 -2.99 -2.75 -10.67
CA SER A 55 -2.17 -3.01 -9.47
C SER A 55 -0.84 -3.67 -9.82
N LEU A 56 -0.83 -4.63 -10.75
CA LEU A 56 0.41 -5.25 -11.26
C LEU A 56 1.30 -4.23 -11.97
N LEU A 57 0.72 -3.43 -12.87
CA LEU A 57 1.46 -2.40 -13.60
C LEU A 57 2.04 -1.34 -12.66
N ALA A 58 1.24 -0.85 -11.71
CA ALA A 58 1.68 0.12 -10.71
C ALA A 58 2.83 -0.44 -9.86
N THR A 59 2.71 -1.71 -9.42
CA THR A 59 3.76 -2.39 -8.65
C THR A 59 5.07 -2.49 -9.45
N LEU A 60 4.99 -2.88 -10.72
CA LEU A 60 6.15 -2.93 -11.61
C LEU A 60 6.85 -1.56 -11.72
N VAL A 61 6.07 -0.50 -11.97
CA VAL A 61 6.59 0.87 -12.10
C VAL A 61 7.22 1.34 -10.79
N VAL A 62 6.59 1.06 -9.65
CA VAL A 62 7.12 1.42 -8.32
C VAL A 62 8.46 0.76 -8.07
N PHE A 63 8.56 -0.56 -8.26
CA PHE A 63 9.83 -1.27 -8.04
C PHE A 63 10.92 -0.84 -9.03
N ALA A 64 10.57 -0.51 -10.28
CA ALA A 64 11.53 0.02 -11.25
C ALA A 64 12.13 1.36 -10.81
N VAL A 65 11.29 2.29 -10.33
CA VAL A 65 11.75 3.61 -9.83
C VAL A 65 12.56 3.46 -8.55
N LEU A 66 12.13 2.60 -7.62
CA LEU A 66 12.88 2.31 -6.40
C LEU A 66 14.25 1.69 -6.69
N GLY A 67 14.32 0.74 -7.63
CA GLY A 67 15.57 0.13 -8.07
C GLY A 67 16.50 1.14 -8.74
N PHE A 68 15.96 2.04 -9.57
CA PHE A 68 16.73 3.14 -10.16
C PHE A 68 17.32 4.07 -9.09
N ARG A 69 16.48 4.52 -8.14
CA ARG A 69 16.93 5.35 -7.01
C ARG A 69 18.04 4.66 -6.21
N ALA A 70 17.83 3.41 -5.80
CA ALA A 70 18.80 2.64 -5.01
C ALA A 70 20.14 2.49 -5.75
N THR A 71 20.10 2.21 -7.06
CA THR A 71 21.31 2.10 -7.89
C THR A 71 22.04 3.44 -8.01
N ALA A 72 21.31 4.54 -8.21
CA ALA A 72 21.90 5.86 -8.34
C ALA A 72 22.58 6.31 -7.03
N ILE A 73 21.92 6.13 -5.89
CA ILE A 73 22.47 6.47 -4.57
C ILE A 73 23.69 5.59 -4.25
N ALA A 74 23.60 4.27 -4.50
CA ALA A 74 24.72 3.36 -4.25
C ALA A 74 25.96 3.73 -5.09
N ARG A 75 25.78 4.09 -6.37
CA ARG A 75 26.89 4.56 -7.22
C ARG A 75 27.49 5.87 -6.74
N ALA A 76 26.65 6.81 -6.31
CA ALA A 76 27.13 8.08 -5.73
C ALA A 76 27.93 7.83 -4.44
N CYS A 77 27.47 6.94 -3.56
CA CYS A 77 28.19 6.52 -2.36
C CYS A 77 29.58 5.97 -2.71
N VAL A 78 29.68 5.02 -3.66
CA VAL A 78 30.97 4.47 -4.10
C VAL A 78 31.90 5.57 -4.62
N LEU A 79 31.41 6.47 -5.47
CA LEU A 79 32.22 7.54 -6.03
C LEU A 79 32.74 8.49 -4.94
N THR A 80 31.90 8.87 -3.97
CA THR A 80 32.31 9.74 -2.85
C THR A 80 33.37 9.09 -1.97
N GLN A 81 33.25 7.78 -1.71
CA GLN A 81 34.23 7.04 -0.92
C GLN A 81 35.56 6.93 -1.67
N LEU A 82 35.54 6.60 -2.97
CA LEU A 82 36.75 6.52 -3.79
C LEU A 82 37.51 7.86 -3.85
N LEU A 83 36.79 8.97 -4.03
CA LEU A 83 37.37 10.32 -4.01
C LEU A 83 37.89 10.73 -2.62
N GLY A 84 37.20 10.31 -1.55
CA GLY A 84 37.59 10.59 -0.16
C GLY A 84 38.79 9.77 0.33
N THR A 85 39.03 8.59 -0.24
CA THR A 85 40.12 7.68 0.16
C THR A 85 41.51 8.07 -0.35
N GLY A 86 41.71 9.28 -0.87
CA GLY A 86 42.98 9.79 -1.42
C GLY A 86 44.19 9.78 -0.48
N THR A 87 44.06 9.29 0.75
CA THR A 87 45.12 9.17 1.77
C THR A 87 45.40 7.74 2.23
N LEU A 88 44.65 6.72 1.79
CA LEU A 88 44.90 5.33 2.18
C LEU A 88 45.92 4.67 1.24
N PRO A 89 46.99 4.02 1.76
CA PRO A 89 47.95 3.31 0.95
C PRO A 89 47.31 2.01 0.40
N ILE A 90 46.99 2.06 -0.90
CA ILE A 90 46.93 0.97 -1.88
C ILE A 90 46.64 -0.43 -1.30
N LEU A 91 45.40 -0.88 -1.45
CA LEU A 91 45.12 -2.27 -1.77
C LEU A 91 44.29 -2.29 -3.06
N GLU A 92 44.93 -2.76 -4.14
CA GLU A 92 44.40 -3.00 -5.49
C GLU A 92 42.95 -2.56 -5.70
N LEU A 93 42.77 -1.30 -6.11
CA LEU A 93 41.46 -0.85 -6.59
C LEU A 93 41.09 -1.73 -7.79
N PRO A 94 39.88 -2.31 -7.86
CA PRO A 94 39.57 -3.33 -8.88
C PRO A 94 39.69 -2.85 -10.33
N THR A 95 39.76 -1.55 -10.60
CA THR A 95 39.98 -0.97 -11.92
C THR A 95 40.44 0.50 -11.78
N LEU A 96 41.31 0.99 -12.69
CA LEU A 96 41.74 2.39 -12.74
C LEU A 96 40.61 3.39 -13.10
N ASP A 97 39.44 2.91 -13.51
CA ASP A 97 38.30 3.76 -13.89
C ASP A 97 37.24 3.83 -12.77
N PRO A 98 37.16 4.94 -12.00
CA PRO A 98 36.18 5.11 -10.92
C PRO A 98 34.73 5.15 -11.42
N ALA A 99 34.48 5.34 -12.72
CA ALA A 99 33.15 5.33 -13.33
C ALA A 99 32.65 3.92 -13.73
N ALA A 100 33.54 2.92 -13.80
CA ALA A 100 33.22 1.58 -14.26
C ALA A 100 32.92 0.58 -13.13
N LEU A 101 33.22 0.94 -11.88
CA LEU A 101 33.06 0.04 -10.74
C LEU A 101 31.58 -0.08 -10.32
N SER A 102 31.08 -1.32 -10.26
CA SER A 102 29.71 -1.58 -9.80
C SER A 102 29.61 -1.67 -8.27
N PRO A 103 28.47 -1.28 -7.65
CA PRO A 103 28.26 -1.41 -6.20
C PRO A 103 28.59 -2.79 -5.58
N PRO A 104 28.24 -3.94 -6.19
CA PRO A 104 28.57 -5.25 -5.60
C PRO A 104 30.09 -5.53 -5.60
N GLN A 105 30.84 -5.03 -6.60
CA GLN A 105 32.29 -5.17 -6.63
C GLN A 105 32.96 -4.34 -5.53
N TYR A 106 32.45 -3.14 -5.27
CA TYR A 106 32.90 -2.30 -4.16
C TYR A 106 32.62 -2.97 -2.81
N SER A 107 31.41 -3.51 -2.59
CA SER A 107 31.07 -4.20 -1.34
C SER A 107 31.98 -5.42 -1.10
N ALA A 108 32.28 -6.20 -2.16
CA ALA A 108 33.22 -7.31 -2.07
C ALA A 108 34.67 -6.89 -1.76
N TRP A 109 35.09 -5.70 -2.22
CA TRP A 109 36.38 -5.12 -1.85
C TRP A 109 36.36 -4.62 -0.40
N TYR A 110 35.32 -3.90 0.00
CA TYR A 110 35.15 -3.37 1.36
C TYR A 110 35.15 -4.49 2.40
N HIS A 111 34.40 -5.58 2.18
CA HIS A 111 34.36 -6.70 3.12
C HIS A 111 35.70 -7.42 3.27
N ARG A 112 36.50 -7.52 2.20
CA ARG A 112 37.85 -8.08 2.28
C ARG A 112 38.77 -7.18 3.11
N LEU A 113 38.76 -5.88 2.86
CA LEU A 113 39.62 -4.93 3.58
C LEU A 113 39.17 -4.71 5.04
N HIS A 114 37.87 -4.76 5.31
CA HIS A 114 37.33 -4.62 6.67
C HIS A 114 37.74 -5.77 7.59
N ALA A 115 37.90 -6.98 7.05
CA ALA A 115 38.42 -8.12 7.81
C ALA A 115 39.85 -7.91 8.32
N GLU A 116 40.65 -7.11 7.62
CA GLU A 116 42.05 -6.84 7.96
C GLU A 116 42.24 -5.52 8.73
N LEU A 117 41.45 -4.47 8.42
CA LEU A 117 41.69 -3.11 8.91
C LEU A 117 40.42 -2.38 9.40
N GLY A 118 39.42 -3.12 9.88
CA GLY A 118 38.06 -2.61 10.13
C GLY A 118 37.97 -1.39 11.05
N THR A 119 38.79 -1.29 12.10
CA THR A 119 38.75 -0.17 13.07
C THR A 119 39.32 1.13 12.48
N THR A 120 40.35 1.05 11.64
CA THR A 120 40.95 2.21 10.97
C THR A 120 40.06 2.75 9.85
N LEU A 121 39.35 1.86 9.15
CA LEU A 121 38.37 2.21 8.10
C LEU A 121 37.19 2.99 8.65
N GLN A 122 36.62 2.54 9.78
CA GLN A 122 35.54 3.26 10.45
C GLN A 122 35.99 4.62 10.97
N GLY A 123 37.25 4.75 11.43
CA GLY A 123 37.85 6.02 11.84
C GLY A 123 38.00 7.04 10.71
N HIS A 124 38.11 6.59 9.46
CA HIS A 124 38.17 7.44 8.26
C HIS A 124 36.79 7.67 7.62
N GLY A 125 35.71 7.14 8.20
CA GLY A 125 34.34 7.33 7.69
C GLY A 125 34.02 6.53 6.42
N VAL A 126 34.78 5.48 6.12
CA VAL A 126 34.52 4.60 4.96
C VAL A 126 33.43 3.61 5.32
N THR A 127 32.31 3.66 4.59
CA THR A 127 31.14 2.80 4.81
C THR A 127 30.89 1.86 3.63
N ASP A 128 30.21 0.75 3.90
CA ASP A 128 29.73 -0.16 2.86
C ASP A 128 28.55 0.48 2.11
N CYS A 129 28.59 0.44 0.79
CA CYS A 129 27.60 1.07 -0.10
C CYS A 129 26.69 -0.01 -0.70
N ARG A 130 25.90 -0.69 0.13
CA ARG A 130 25.04 -1.82 -0.30
C ARG A 130 23.72 -1.36 -0.89
N LEU A 131 23.35 -2.00 -2.00
CA LEU A 131 22.12 -1.72 -2.71
C LEU A 131 20.89 -2.25 -1.95
N GLU A 132 21.03 -3.37 -1.23
CA GLU A 132 19.96 -3.93 -0.41
C GLU A 132 19.56 -2.99 0.72
N ASP A 133 20.51 -2.28 1.33
CA ASP A 133 20.23 -1.35 2.41
C ASP A 133 19.42 -0.15 1.92
N GLU A 134 19.74 0.37 0.73
CA GLU A 134 18.95 1.45 0.11
C GLU A 134 17.56 1.00 -0.32
N MET A 135 17.39 -0.26 -0.71
CA MET A 135 16.09 -0.84 -1.04
C MET A 135 15.25 -1.12 0.22
N ASN A 136 15.89 -1.56 1.31
CA ASN A 136 15.24 -1.84 2.59
C ASN A 136 14.90 -0.58 3.40
N LYS A 137 15.50 0.57 3.07
CA LYS A 137 15.11 1.91 3.60
C LYS A 137 13.76 2.40 3.05
N GLY A 138 13.08 1.61 2.21
CA GLY A 138 11.77 1.94 1.68
C GLY A 138 10.80 2.38 2.78
N VAL A 139 10.28 3.59 2.65
CA VAL A 139 9.28 4.15 3.56
C VAL A 139 7.91 3.64 3.13
N GLU A 140 7.14 3.05 4.03
CA GLU A 140 5.75 2.65 3.75
C GLU A 140 4.78 3.85 3.80
N GLY A 141 3.65 3.73 3.11
CA GLY A 141 2.60 4.75 3.13
C GLY A 141 2.96 6.04 2.38
N THR A 142 2.63 7.19 2.97
CA THR A 142 2.77 8.50 2.32
C THR A 142 4.22 8.89 2.04
N GLY A 143 5.17 8.43 2.85
CA GLY A 143 6.59 8.72 2.67
C GLY A 143 7.17 8.13 1.37
N LEU A 144 6.61 7.01 0.89
CA LEU A 144 7.01 6.43 -0.39
C LEU A 144 6.85 7.46 -1.53
N ALA A 145 5.65 8.03 -1.67
CA ALA A 145 5.32 8.93 -2.76
C ALA A 145 5.96 10.32 -2.60
N PHE A 146 6.01 10.87 -1.39
CA PHE A 146 6.42 12.27 -1.16
C PHE A 146 7.90 12.45 -0.76
N ILE A 147 8.63 11.37 -0.49
CA ILE A 147 10.06 11.41 -0.20
C ILE A 147 10.82 10.61 -1.24
N THR A 148 10.55 9.31 -1.32
CA THR A 148 11.35 8.39 -2.14
C THR A 148 11.15 8.65 -3.64
N PHE A 149 9.90 8.84 -4.09
CA PHE A 149 9.62 9.12 -5.50
C PHE A 149 10.07 10.51 -5.95
N THR A 150 9.89 11.53 -5.10
CA THR A 150 10.35 12.88 -5.42
C THR A 150 11.86 12.96 -5.49
N GLU A 151 12.58 12.25 -4.62
CA GLU A 151 14.03 12.12 -4.68
C GLU A 151 14.47 11.38 -5.95
N ALA A 152 13.75 10.34 -6.37
CA ALA A 152 14.07 9.66 -7.62
C ALA A 152 13.88 10.60 -8.84
N MET A 153 12.88 11.48 -8.83
CA MET A 153 12.60 12.40 -9.94
C MET A 153 13.66 13.49 -10.13
N THR A 154 14.35 13.91 -9.06
CA THR A 154 15.44 14.90 -9.19
C THR A 154 16.64 14.32 -9.94
N LEU A 155 16.75 13.00 -10.01
CA LEU A 155 17.80 12.28 -10.73
C LEU A 155 17.49 12.11 -12.23
N PHE A 156 16.24 12.33 -12.66
CA PHE A 156 15.86 12.22 -14.07
C PHE A 156 16.20 13.50 -14.85
N PRO A 157 16.59 13.36 -16.14
CA PRO A 157 16.67 14.52 -17.03
C PRO A 157 15.28 15.11 -17.22
N ALA A 158 15.18 16.44 -17.24
CA ALA A 158 13.91 17.18 -17.24
C ALA A 158 13.01 16.87 -16.01
N SER A 159 13.62 16.83 -14.82
CA SER A 159 12.93 16.63 -13.53
C SER A 159 11.59 17.37 -13.36
N PRO A 160 11.41 18.68 -13.70
CA PRO A 160 10.13 19.36 -13.51
C PRO A 160 8.97 18.74 -14.32
N PHE A 161 9.24 18.20 -15.51
CA PHE A 161 8.22 17.57 -16.34
C PHE A 161 7.66 16.30 -15.68
N TRP A 162 8.57 15.43 -15.20
CA TRP A 162 8.19 14.18 -14.55
C TRP A 162 7.47 14.41 -13.22
N SER A 163 7.88 15.41 -12.45
CA SER A 163 7.20 15.78 -11.20
C SER A 163 5.76 16.23 -11.44
N VAL A 164 5.51 17.06 -12.46
CA VAL A 164 4.14 17.51 -12.79
C VAL A 164 3.26 16.33 -13.18
N LEU A 165 3.74 15.43 -14.04
CA LEU A 165 2.99 14.24 -14.43
C LEU A 165 2.67 13.31 -13.24
N PHE A 166 3.65 13.10 -12.35
CA PHE A 166 3.46 12.26 -11.18
C PHE A 166 2.44 12.83 -10.18
N PHE A 167 2.54 14.13 -9.86
CA PHE A 167 1.58 14.75 -8.95
C PHE A 167 0.20 14.88 -9.58
N LEU A 168 0.11 15.12 -10.89
CA LEU A 168 -1.16 15.10 -11.61
C LEU A 168 -1.79 13.70 -11.56
N MET A 169 -1.00 12.65 -11.77
CA MET A 169 -1.45 11.27 -11.63
C MET A 169 -2.00 11.01 -10.22
N LEU A 170 -1.25 11.34 -9.16
CA LEU A 170 -1.70 11.17 -7.77
C LEU A 170 -2.99 11.96 -7.49
N LEU A 171 -3.10 13.19 -8.02
CA LEU A 171 -4.29 14.02 -7.88
C LEU A 171 -5.50 13.39 -8.58
N THR A 172 -5.33 12.87 -9.79
CA THR A 172 -6.43 12.21 -10.52
C THR A 172 -6.90 10.92 -9.83
N LEU A 173 -5.98 10.11 -9.30
CA LEU A 173 -6.28 8.91 -8.51
C LEU A 173 -7.04 9.24 -7.21
N GLY A 174 -6.61 10.29 -6.51
CA GLY A 174 -7.29 10.76 -5.31
C GLY A 174 -8.68 11.31 -5.63
N LEU A 175 -8.81 12.12 -6.69
CA LEU A 175 -10.07 12.74 -7.07
C LEU A 175 -11.12 11.70 -7.51
N SER A 176 -10.75 10.72 -8.33
CA SER A 176 -11.68 9.66 -8.78
C SER A 176 -12.24 8.87 -7.60
N THR A 177 -11.39 8.54 -6.63
CA THR A 177 -11.78 7.81 -5.43
C THR A 177 -12.72 8.63 -4.55
N MET A 178 -12.42 9.92 -4.36
CA MET A 178 -13.25 10.82 -3.56
C MET A 178 -14.62 11.04 -4.18
N LEU A 179 -14.73 11.11 -5.51
CA LEU A 179 -16.03 11.19 -6.18
C LEU A 179 -16.89 9.95 -5.91
N GLY A 180 -16.30 8.75 -5.96
CA GLY A 180 -17.00 7.51 -5.63
C GLY A 180 -17.46 7.46 -4.17
N ASN A 181 -16.58 7.80 -3.23
CA ASN A 181 -16.92 7.80 -1.80
C ASN A 181 -17.99 8.83 -1.46
N MET A 182 -17.90 10.03 -2.05
CA MET A 182 -18.93 11.06 -1.92
C MET A 182 -20.27 10.57 -2.45
N GLN A 183 -20.31 9.90 -3.60
CA GLN A 183 -21.54 9.36 -4.17
C GLN A 183 -22.16 8.27 -3.28
N GLY A 184 -21.33 7.40 -2.69
CA GLY A 184 -21.77 6.36 -1.75
C GLY A 184 -22.45 6.92 -0.49
N ILE A 185 -22.03 8.12 -0.05
CA ILE A 185 -22.64 8.82 1.09
C ILE A 185 -23.85 9.65 0.65
N LEU A 186 -23.74 10.36 -0.47
CA LEU A 186 -24.73 11.33 -0.92
C LEU A 186 -26.02 10.66 -1.42
N THR A 187 -25.92 9.54 -2.13
CA THR A 187 -27.08 8.81 -2.67
C THR A 187 -28.07 8.40 -1.58
N PRO A 188 -27.68 7.64 -0.53
CA PRO A 188 -28.61 7.23 0.53
C PRO A 188 -29.11 8.43 1.36
N LEU A 189 -28.31 9.49 1.51
CA LEU A 189 -28.75 10.72 2.20
C LEU A 189 -29.81 11.47 1.40
N LEU A 190 -29.66 11.61 0.10
CA LEU A 190 -30.64 12.26 -0.76
C LEU A 190 -31.95 11.46 -0.85
N ASP A 191 -31.86 10.13 -0.91
CA ASP A 191 -33.03 9.26 -0.98
C ASP A 191 -33.89 9.30 0.29
N ARG A 192 -33.27 9.53 1.46
CA ARG A 192 -33.97 9.54 2.76
C ARG A 192 -34.24 10.94 3.32
N TYR A 193 -33.29 11.87 3.19
CA TYR A 193 -33.30 13.19 3.83
C TYR A 193 -32.71 14.29 2.91
N PRO A 194 -33.46 14.77 1.90
CA PRO A 194 -32.94 15.69 0.87
C PRO A 194 -32.44 17.04 1.44
N LEU A 195 -32.96 17.50 2.59
CA LEU A 195 -32.52 18.73 3.26
C LEU A 195 -31.17 18.60 3.97
N LEU A 196 -30.80 17.41 4.45
CA LEU A 196 -29.56 17.19 5.22
C LEU A 196 -28.32 17.14 4.31
N ALA A 197 -28.49 16.69 3.06
CA ALA A 197 -27.43 16.65 2.05
C ALA A 197 -26.81 18.03 1.76
N VAL A 198 -27.60 19.10 1.86
CA VAL A 198 -27.12 20.49 1.69
C VAL A 198 -26.29 20.95 2.89
N LEU A 199 -26.55 20.43 4.09
CA LEU A 199 -25.83 20.77 5.33
C LEU A 199 -24.43 20.12 5.37
N CYS A 200 -24.29 18.89 4.84
CA CYS A 200 -22.99 18.19 4.72
C CYS A 200 -21.95 18.93 3.86
N ARG A 201 -22.36 19.90 3.04
CA ARG A 201 -21.45 20.75 2.25
C ARG A 201 -20.61 21.71 3.10
N ARG A 202 -20.94 21.91 4.38
CA ARG A 202 -20.24 22.82 5.31
C ARG A 202 -19.62 22.07 6.49
N VAL A 203 -18.72 21.13 6.24
CA VAL A 203 -18.04 20.39 7.32
C VAL A 203 -16.62 20.95 7.56
N PRO A 204 -16.36 21.64 8.69
CA PRO A 204 -15.02 22.10 9.08
C PRO A 204 -14.10 20.98 9.59
N ALA A 205 -14.54 19.71 9.59
CA ALA A 205 -13.73 18.58 10.08
C ALA A 205 -12.40 18.41 9.31
N GLY A 206 -12.33 18.84 8.05
CA GLY A 206 -11.09 18.83 7.26
C GLY A 206 -9.99 19.73 7.82
N LEU A 207 -10.33 20.79 8.55
CA LEU A 207 -9.34 21.72 9.13
C LEU A 207 -8.46 21.04 10.19
N MET A 208 -8.94 19.97 10.82
CA MET A 208 -8.16 19.20 11.81
C MET A 208 -6.92 18.57 11.16
N PHE A 209 -7.02 18.14 9.90
CA PHE A 209 -5.92 17.49 9.18
C PHE A 209 -4.87 18.49 8.64
N VAL A 210 -5.21 19.78 8.56
CA VAL A 210 -4.29 20.85 8.08
C VAL A 210 -3.40 21.39 9.22
N GLN A 211 -3.63 20.97 10.47
CA GLN A 211 -2.83 21.39 11.61
C GLN A 211 -1.41 20.79 11.57
N ARG A 212 -0.44 21.40 12.29
CA ARG A 212 0.95 20.90 12.37
C ARG A 212 1.07 19.46 12.88
N SER A 213 0.12 19.00 13.70
CA SER A 213 0.00 17.62 14.19
C SER A 213 -0.90 16.73 13.31
N GLY A 214 -1.44 17.26 12.21
CA GLY A 214 -2.42 16.59 11.36
C GLY A 214 -1.94 15.26 10.79
N VAL A 215 -0.63 15.12 10.52
CA VAL A 215 -0.01 13.87 10.04
C VAL A 215 -0.20 12.71 11.04
N TYR A 216 -0.16 13.00 12.35
CA TYR A 216 -0.40 12.02 13.41
C TYR A 216 -1.87 11.65 13.58
N PHE A 217 -2.80 12.54 13.21
CA PHE A 217 -4.23 12.19 13.22
C PHE A 217 -4.63 11.43 11.96
N CYS A 218 -4.09 11.80 10.81
CA CYS A 218 -4.48 11.24 9.52
C CYS A 218 -4.01 9.79 9.37
N THR A 219 -2.71 9.52 9.59
CA THR A 219 -2.09 8.24 9.21
C THR A 219 -2.28 7.15 10.27
N PRO A 220 -1.77 7.28 11.52
CA PRO A 220 -1.86 6.18 12.49
C PRO A 220 -3.21 6.08 13.22
N MET A 221 -4.03 7.14 13.23
CA MET A 221 -5.26 7.16 14.03
C MET A 221 -6.53 7.00 13.18
N PHE A 222 -6.64 7.71 12.06
CA PHE A 222 -7.80 7.60 11.18
C PHE A 222 -7.60 6.46 10.17
N ASP A 223 -6.58 6.51 9.31
CA ASP A 223 -6.39 5.54 8.21
C ASP A 223 -6.34 4.07 8.69
N ASP A 224 -5.53 3.78 9.72
CA ASP A 224 -5.37 2.42 10.25
C ASP A 224 -6.63 1.84 10.92
N TYR A 225 -7.44 2.68 11.55
CA TYR A 225 -8.57 2.24 12.39
C TYR A 225 -9.95 2.49 11.78
N SER A 226 -10.17 3.64 11.15
CA SER A 226 -11.49 4.09 10.70
C SER A 226 -11.98 3.35 9.48
N ALA A 227 -11.08 2.86 8.63
CA ALA A 227 -11.46 2.16 7.42
C ALA A 227 -11.29 0.64 7.57
N THR A 228 -10.24 0.18 8.26
CA THR A 228 -10.02 -1.27 8.47
C THR A 228 -11.07 -1.92 9.37
N LEU A 229 -11.57 -1.24 10.42
CA LEU A 229 -12.51 -1.87 11.35
C LEU A 229 -13.96 -1.97 10.82
N PRO A 230 -14.50 -0.98 10.08
CA PRO A 230 -15.84 -1.08 9.49
C PRO A 230 -15.91 -1.92 8.21
N LEU A 231 -14.81 -2.07 7.46
CA LEU A 231 -14.78 -2.86 6.24
C LEU A 231 -14.87 -4.37 6.47
N VAL A 232 -14.30 -4.86 7.57
CA VAL A 232 -14.21 -6.30 7.83
C VAL A 232 -15.55 -6.91 8.29
N PRO A 233 -16.44 -6.20 9.02
CA PRO A 233 -17.83 -6.60 9.20
C PRO A 233 -18.74 -6.01 8.11
N SER A 234 -18.45 -6.21 6.83
CA SER A 234 -19.47 -6.13 5.75
C SER A 234 -20.46 -7.32 5.78
N TRP A 235 -20.64 -7.90 6.96
CA TRP A 235 -21.37 -9.13 7.25
C TRP A 235 -22.88 -9.10 6.96
N PRO A 236 -23.58 -7.95 6.83
CA PRO A 236 -25.00 -7.99 6.48
C PRO A 236 -25.30 -8.30 5.00
N GLU A 237 -24.36 -8.09 4.07
CA GLU A 237 -24.65 -8.31 2.63
C GLU A 237 -24.82 -9.79 2.28
N ALA A 238 -24.08 -10.67 2.96
CA ALA A 238 -24.26 -12.12 2.85
C ALA A 238 -25.53 -12.63 3.58
N VAL A 239 -26.11 -11.83 4.49
CA VAL A 239 -27.37 -12.14 5.20
C VAL A 239 -28.61 -11.67 4.41
N PHE A 240 -28.44 -10.80 3.40
CA PHE A 240 -29.49 -10.41 2.47
C PHE A 240 -29.74 -11.46 1.34
N GLY A 241 -29.43 -12.73 1.62
CA GLY A 241 -29.37 -13.86 0.70
C GLY A 241 -30.71 -14.43 0.23
N GLN A 242 -31.69 -13.58 -0.08
CA GLN A 242 -32.89 -14.03 -0.82
C GLN A 242 -33.39 -12.99 -1.82
N LYS A 243 -33.40 -11.70 -1.42
CA LYS A 243 -33.83 -10.59 -2.28
C LYS A 243 -32.74 -10.17 -3.29
N VAL A 244 -31.48 -10.29 -2.90
CA VAL A 244 -30.33 -10.06 -3.79
C VAL A 244 -30.17 -11.23 -4.76
N GLU A 245 -30.33 -12.47 -4.30
CA GLU A 245 -30.25 -13.67 -5.14
C GLU A 245 -31.32 -13.69 -6.24
N THR A 246 -32.54 -13.22 -5.92
CA THR A 246 -33.61 -13.05 -6.92
C THR A 246 -33.37 -11.89 -7.88
N MET A 247 -32.75 -10.78 -7.42
CA MET A 247 -32.38 -9.68 -8.33
C MET A 247 -31.21 -10.02 -9.26
N LEU A 248 -30.24 -10.79 -8.78
CA LEU A 248 -29.09 -11.25 -9.56
C LEU A 248 -29.43 -12.42 -10.50
N GLY A 249 -30.67 -12.93 -10.47
CA GLY A 249 -31.10 -14.02 -11.35
C GLY A 249 -30.33 -15.32 -11.14
N TRP A 250 -29.76 -15.53 -9.96
CA TRP A 250 -28.96 -16.73 -9.65
C TRP A 250 -29.70 -18.06 -9.93
N PRO A 251 -31.03 -18.18 -9.69
CA PRO A 251 -31.79 -19.37 -10.09
C PRO A 251 -31.75 -19.66 -11.59
N ALA A 252 -31.67 -18.63 -12.44
CA ALA A 252 -31.61 -18.79 -13.91
C ALA A 252 -30.17 -19.07 -14.41
N LEU A 253 -29.15 -18.58 -13.70
CA LEU A 253 -27.73 -18.90 -13.94
C LEU A 253 -27.40 -20.34 -13.56
N ALA A 254 -28.11 -20.91 -12.57
CA ALA A 254 -27.98 -22.31 -12.19
C ALA A 254 -28.33 -23.28 -13.34
N ASP A 255 -29.30 -22.90 -14.17
CA ASP A 255 -29.79 -23.72 -15.28
C ASP A 255 -28.92 -23.64 -16.55
N TRP A 256 -28.18 -22.54 -16.76
CA TRP A 256 -27.43 -22.31 -18.01
C TRP A 256 -26.01 -22.89 -18.02
N ALA A 257 -25.41 -23.14 -16.84
CA ALA A 257 -23.98 -23.44 -16.72
C ALA A 257 -23.62 -24.90 -16.37
N GLY A 258 -24.58 -25.81 -16.23
CA GLY A 258 -24.28 -27.24 -16.03
C GLY A 258 -23.39 -27.58 -14.81
N GLY A 259 -23.37 -26.70 -13.80
CA GLY A 259 -22.74 -26.93 -12.50
C GLY A 259 -22.27 -25.67 -11.78
N PRO A 260 -23.10 -25.04 -10.93
CA PRO A 260 -22.68 -23.93 -10.06
C PRO A 260 -23.03 -24.11 -8.58
N GLU A 261 -23.41 -25.31 -8.11
CA GLU A 261 -23.65 -25.59 -6.69
C GLU A 261 -22.39 -25.28 -5.86
N ALA A 262 -21.20 -25.64 -6.36
CA ALA A 262 -19.93 -25.42 -5.66
C ALA A 262 -19.51 -23.95 -5.62
N LEU A 263 -19.70 -23.19 -6.71
CA LEU A 263 -19.33 -21.78 -6.78
C LEU A 263 -20.31 -20.92 -5.94
N TRP A 264 -21.58 -21.29 -5.95
CA TRP A 264 -22.59 -20.72 -5.07
C TRP A 264 -22.35 -21.08 -3.60
N LEU A 265 -22.01 -22.33 -3.26
CA LEU A 265 -21.59 -22.71 -1.90
C LEU A 265 -20.34 -21.94 -1.47
N HIS A 266 -19.38 -21.74 -2.38
CA HIS A 266 -18.15 -21.02 -2.10
C HIS A 266 -18.40 -19.54 -1.85
N TRP A 267 -19.28 -18.92 -2.64
CA TRP A 267 -19.72 -17.54 -2.41
C TRP A 267 -20.51 -17.41 -1.11
N ARG A 268 -21.47 -18.31 -0.85
CA ARG A 268 -22.38 -18.23 0.30
C ARG A 268 -21.74 -18.62 1.63
N TYR A 269 -20.89 -19.64 1.67
CA TYR A 269 -20.28 -20.16 2.91
C TYR A 269 -18.76 -19.99 2.94
N GLY A 270 -18.08 -20.15 1.81
CA GLY A 270 -16.61 -20.02 1.72
C GLY A 270 -16.12 -18.61 2.00
N SER A 271 -16.75 -17.60 1.38
CA SER A 271 -16.41 -16.19 1.63
C SER A 271 -16.67 -15.77 3.08
N LEU A 272 -17.79 -16.24 3.66
CA LEU A 272 -18.16 -16.00 5.05
C LEU A 272 -17.15 -16.60 6.02
N LEU A 273 -16.78 -17.87 5.83
CA LEU A 273 -15.78 -18.55 6.65
C LEU A 273 -14.40 -17.88 6.53
N ALA A 274 -14.02 -17.43 5.33
CA ALA A 274 -12.78 -16.70 5.12
C ALA A 274 -12.78 -15.35 5.85
N MET A 275 -13.86 -14.56 5.78
CA MET A 275 -13.99 -13.29 6.50
C MET A 275 -14.02 -13.49 8.04
N LEU A 276 -14.71 -14.52 8.52
CA LEU A 276 -14.69 -14.94 9.93
C LEU A 276 -13.27 -15.30 10.40
N GLY A 277 -12.53 -16.08 9.60
CA GLY A 277 -11.14 -16.42 9.90
C GLY A 277 -10.23 -15.20 10.00
N LEU A 278 -10.42 -14.21 9.12
CA LEU A 278 -9.65 -12.97 9.12
C LEU A 278 -9.94 -12.07 10.34
N LEU A 279 -11.20 -12.03 10.81
CA LEU A 279 -11.59 -11.28 12.01
C LEU A 279 -11.07 -11.89 13.29
N LEU A 280 -11.16 -13.21 13.40
CA LEU A 280 -10.74 -13.94 14.60
C LEU A 280 -9.21 -13.97 14.76
N ALA A 281 -8.45 -13.72 13.69
CA ALA A 281 -6.99 -13.63 13.74
C ALA A 281 -6.46 -12.50 14.65
N LYS A 282 -7.20 -11.40 14.84
CA LYS A 282 -6.79 -10.27 15.71
C LYS A 282 -6.84 -10.59 17.21
N PRO A 283 -8.00 -10.98 17.79
CA PRO A 283 -8.08 -11.26 19.22
C PRO A 283 -7.21 -12.45 19.63
N TRP A 284 -7.09 -13.48 18.78
CA TRP A 284 -6.26 -14.66 19.08
C TRP A 284 -4.77 -14.32 19.24
N GLY A 285 -4.21 -13.49 18.35
CA GLY A 285 -2.80 -13.07 18.43
C GLY A 285 -2.47 -12.15 19.62
N GLN A 286 -3.45 -11.38 20.10
CA GLN A 286 -3.31 -10.52 21.29
C GLN A 286 -3.50 -11.31 22.59
N ILE A 287 -4.41 -12.27 22.63
CA ILE A 287 -4.66 -13.14 23.80
C ILE A 287 -3.52 -14.15 24.01
N CYS A 288 -2.90 -14.64 22.94
CA CYS A 288 -1.79 -15.60 23.03
C CYS A 288 -0.41 -14.96 23.30
N ARG A 289 -0.28 -13.63 23.24
CA ARG A 289 0.98 -12.93 23.57
C ARG A 289 1.03 -12.60 25.07
N LYS A 290 1.97 -13.19 25.79
CA LYS A 290 2.34 -12.71 27.14
C LYS A 290 2.86 -11.27 27.03
N PRO A 291 2.48 -10.36 27.95
CA PRO A 291 3.06 -9.03 27.98
C PRO A 291 4.59 -9.12 28.13
N PRO A 292 5.37 -8.24 27.48
CA PRO A 292 6.81 -8.22 27.67
C PRO A 292 7.12 -7.98 29.16
N PRO A 293 8.15 -8.63 29.72
CA PRO A 293 8.54 -8.38 31.11
C PRO A 293 8.90 -6.90 31.26
N THR A 294 8.22 -6.23 32.19
CA THR A 294 8.55 -4.87 32.61
C THR A 294 10.00 -4.85 33.10
N ARG A 295 10.89 -4.16 32.37
CA ARG A 295 12.20 -3.80 32.93
C ARG A 295 11.94 -2.70 33.98
N PRO A 296 12.27 -2.90 35.26
CA PRO A 296 12.19 -1.83 36.24
C PRO A 296 13.36 -0.87 36.02
N GLY A 297 13.05 0.41 35.80
CA GLY A 297 14.01 1.50 36.00
C GLY A 297 14.64 2.11 34.75
N THR A 298 13.92 3.06 34.15
CA THR A 298 14.54 4.30 33.66
C THR A 298 13.55 5.42 33.90
N LYS A 299 13.76 6.17 34.99
CA LYS A 299 13.08 7.44 35.23
C LYS A 299 13.45 8.37 34.08
N VAL A 300 12.46 8.79 33.31
CA VAL A 300 12.59 9.94 32.41
C VAL A 300 12.73 11.16 33.31
N ARG A 301 13.85 11.86 33.17
CA ARG A 301 14.02 13.24 33.62
C ARG A 301 14.15 14.08 32.36
#